data_AF-A0A2H4TYY0-F1
#
_entry.id   AF-A0A2H4TYY0-F1
#
_cell.length_a   1.000
_cell.length_b   1.000
_cell.length_c   1.000
_cell.angle_alpha   90.00
_cell.angle_beta   90.00
_cell.angle_gamma   90.00
#
_symmetry.space_group_name_H-M   'P 1'
#
loop_
_entity.id
_entity.type
_entity.pdbx_description
1 polymer ?
#
loop_
_entity_poly.entity_id
_entity_poly.type
_entity_poly.pdbx_seq_one_letter_code
_entity_poly.pdbx_strand_id
1 'polypeptide(L)'
;MTNYLYTFWLKVTGAAAATSNSFLVALTNGTPSNAANTLFWLRPTFSSTTAASALQVINHGEVINAYSFLSGLFDGNVHQVAVERVVSSDGTMQKSRLYLDGVLKYESSFSAIVAYPAAITLARLGDAEITTTSLSVNGGVYRCRLDDLTLTSKNAFEILSDDINLVNGRYS
;
A
#
# COMPACT_ATOMS: atom_id res chain seq x y z
N MET A 1 -15.95 -3.52 8.33
CA MET A 1 -15.26 -4.45 7.41
C MET A 1 -14.20 -5.21 8.18
N THR A 2 -14.38 -6.52 8.39
CA THR A 2 -13.42 -7.39 9.10
C THR A 2 -12.43 -8.08 8.16
N ASN A 3 -12.73 -8.15 6.87
CA ASN A 3 -11.77 -8.51 5.83
C ASN A 3 -11.94 -7.61 4.61
N TYR A 4 -10.87 -6.93 4.18
CA TYR A 4 -10.89 -6.11 2.97
C TYR A 4 -9.55 -6.14 2.23
N LEU A 5 -9.57 -5.83 0.95
CA LEU A 5 -8.41 -5.79 0.08
C LEU A 5 -8.33 -4.44 -0.65
N TYR A 6 -7.25 -3.69 -0.40
CA TYR A 6 -6.88 -2.59 -1.29
C TYR A 6 -6.06 -3.16 -2.45
N THR A 7 -6.34 -2.70 -3.67
CA THR A 7 -5.55 -3.05 -4.87
C THR A 7 -5.23 -1.80 -5.66
N PHE A 8 -3.97 -1.66 -6.05
CA PHE A 8 -3.45 -0.55 -6.83
C PHE A 8 -2.66 -1.07 -8.02
N TRP A 9 -2.84 -0.46 -9.18
CA TRP A 9 -1.97 -0.65 -10.33
C TRP A 9 -1.03 0.54 -10.45
N LEU A 10 0.26 0.28 -10.25
CA LEU A 10 1.28 1.30 -10.08
C LEU A 10 2.46 1.02 -11.00
N LYS A 11 2.99 2.05 -11.63
CA LYS A 11 4.34 2.04 -12.22
C LYS A 11 5.21 2.87 -11.32
N VAL A 12 6.33 2.32 -10.86
CA VAL A 12 7.28 3.05 -10.00
C VAL A 12 8.68 2.93 -10.59
N THR A 13 9.34 4.07 -10.77
CA THR A 13 10.75 4.14 -11.16
C THR A 13 11.54 4.82 -10.05
N GLY A 14 12.85 4.51 -10.00
CA GLY A 14 13.76 4.80 -8.88
C GLY A 14 13.88 6.26 -8.40
N ALA A 15 14.86 6.48 -7.51
CA ALA A 15 15.02 7.73 -6.78
C ALA A 15 15.17 8.95 -7.71
N ALA A 16 14.26 9.92 -7.57
CA ALA A 16 14.27 11.20 -8.26
C ALA A 16 14.63 12.35 -7.30
N ALA A 17 15.07 13.49 -7.84
CA ALA A 17 15.39 14.70 -7.08
C ALA A 17 14.22 15.16 -6.19
N ALA A 18 14.49 15.98 -5.16
CA ALA A 18 13.64 16.34 -4.02
C ALA A 18 12.29 17.07 -4.34
N THR A 19 11.78 16.98 -5.56
CA THR A 19 10.53 17.59 -6.03
C THR A 19 9.44 16.56 -6.37
N SER A 20 9.65 15.27 -6.10
CA SER A 20 8.74 14.18 -6.52
C SER A 20 8.10 13.45 -5.33
N ASN A 21 7.33 12.39 -5.63
CA ASN A 21 6.44 11.73 -4.66
C ASN A 21 7.19 10.85 -3.65
N SER A 22 6.94 11.05 -2.35
CA SER A 22 7.41 10.13 -1.30
C SER A 22 6.34 9.12 -0.91
N PHE A 23 5.05 9.46 -1.10
CA PHE A 23 3.93 8.54 -0.92
C PHE A 23 3.42 8.06 -2.28
N LEU A 24 3.24 6.75 -2.42
CA LEU A 24 2.52 6.16 -3.56
C LEU A 24 1.01 6.34 -3.35
N VAL A 25 0.55 6.08 -2.12
CA VAL A 25 -0.85 6.26 -1.71
C VAL A 25 -0.89 6.82 -0.28
N ALA A 26 -1.74 7.80 -0.04
CA ALA A 26 -2.01 8.31 1.30
C ALA A 26 -3.50 8.59 1.56
N LEU A 27 -4.07 7.90 2.56
CA LEU A 27 -5.42 8.12 3.09
C LEU A 27 -5.31 8.43 4.60
N THR A 28 -5.41 9.70 4.97
CA THR A 28 -5.13 10.19 6.33
C THR A 28 -6.08 11.23 6.86
N ASN A 29 -6.08 11.38 8.17
CA ASN A 29 -6.53 12.58 8.85
C ASN A 29 -5.38 13.61 8.92
N GLY A 30 -5.41 14.61 8.04
CA GLY A 30 -4.43 15.69 7.99
C GLY A 30 -3.11 15.29 7.34
N THR A 31 -2.09 16.14 7.52
CA THR A 31 -0.76 15.89 6.99
C THR A 31 -0.18 14.59 7.56
N PRO A 32 0.43 13.74 6.72
CA PRO A 32 1.04 12.50 7.18
C PRO A 32 1.98 12.72 8.35
N SER A 33 1.64 12.22 9.55
CA SER A 33 2.48 12.42 10.74
C SER A 33 2.61 11.20 11.66
N ASN A 34 1.64 10.28 11.71
CA ASN A 34 1.75 9.04 12.50
C ASN A 34 0.70 7.97 12.11
N ALA A 35 0.88 6.76 12.62
CA ALA A 35 0.00 5.61 12.35
C ALA A 35 -1.44 5.79 12.86
N ALA A 36 -1.63 6.48 14.00
CA ALA A 36 -2.95 6.67 14.60
C ALA A 36 -3.89 7.54 13.75
N ASN A 37 -3.34 8.43 12.93
CA ASN A 37 -4.09 9.29 12.01
C ASN A 37 -4.18 8.73 10.58
N THR A 38 -3.77 7.47 10.37
CA THR A 38 -3.60 6.89 9.04
C THR A 38 -4.50 5.69 8.83
N LEU A 39 -5.39 5.80 7.84
CA LEU A 39 -6.16 4.66 7.38
C LEU A 39 -5.33 3.77 6.46
N PHE A 40 -4.64 4.38 5.49
CA PHE A 40 -3.78 3.64 4.58
C PHE A 40 -2.62 4.47 4.08
N TRP A 41 -1.40 3.96 4.18
CA TRP A 41 -0.20 4.46 3.50
C TRP A 41 0.50 3.37 2.74
N LEU A 42 1.06 3.76 1.60
CA LEU A 42 2.01 2.98 0.84
C LEU A 42 3.15 3.91 0.42
N ARG A 43 4.36 3.68 0.93
CA ARG A 43 5.53 4.46 0.53
C ARG A 43 6.83 3.66 0.53
N PRO A 44 7.76 3.96 -0.38
CA PRO A 44 9.16 3.59 -0.21
C PRO A 44 9.73 4.24 1.06
N THR A 45 10.57 3.52 1.78
CA THR A 45 11.54 4.09 2.72
C THR A 45 12.93 4.00 2.12
N PHE A 46 13.84 4.87 2.54
CA PHE A 46 15.19 4.95 1.97
C PHE A 46 16.21 4.84 3.11
N SER A 47 17.24 3.99 2.96
CA SER A 47 18.34 3.86 3.94
C SER A 47 19.54 4.76 3.60
N SER A 48 19.56 5.32 2.39
CA SER A 48 20.61 6.21 1.89
C SER A 48 20.02 7.21 0.89
N THR A 49 20.86 8.11 0.40
CA THR A 49 20.51 9.10 -0.64
C THR A 49 20.34 8.50 -2.05
N THR A 50 20.40 7.17 -2.22
CA THR A 50 20.40 6.55 -3.56
C THR A 50 19.46 5.36 -3.74
N ALA A 51 18.94 4.74 -2.68
CA ALA A 51 18.14 3.51 -2.84
C ALA A 51 17.02 3.36 -1.81
N ALA A 52 15.86 2.88 -2.28
CA ALA A 52 14.78 2.44 -1.41
C ALA A 52 15.22 1.19 -0.62
N SER A 53 14.91 1.14 0.67
CA SER A 53 15.31 0.12 1.63
C SER A 53 14.17 -0.74 2.13
N ALA A 54 12.92 -0.26 2.12
CA ALA A 54 11.72 -1.07 2.31
C ALA A 54 10.50 -0.41 1.65
N LEU A 55 9.42 -1.17 1.53
CA LEU A 55 8.09 -0.62 1.32
C LEU A 55 7.40 -0.53 2.69
N GLN A 56 7.18 0.70 3.16
CA GLN A 56 6.41 0.93 4.36
C GLN A 56 4.92 1.01 4.00
N VAL A 57 4.14 0.18 4.69
CA VAL A 57 2.69 0.19 4.64
C VAL A 57 2.17 0.55 6.02
N ILE A 58 1.23 1.49 6.08
CA ILE A 58 0.36 1.61 7.25
C ILE A 58 -1.01 1.14 6.80
N ASN A 59 -1.56 0.12 7.46
CA ASN A 59 -2.90 -0.36 7.18
C ASN A 59 -3.70 -0.31 8.48
N HIS A 60 -4.55 0.70 8.58
CA HIS A 60 -5.38 0.95 9.76
C HIS A 60 -4.55 0.91 11.06
N GLY A 61 -3.56 1.79 11.14
CA GLY A 61 -2.66 1.93 12.29
C GLY A 61 -1.59 0.86 12.44
N GLU A 62 -1.67 -0.28 11.75
CA GLU A 62 -0.59 -1.27 11.72
C GLU A 62 0.56 -0.78 10.84
N VAL A 63 1.77 -0.66 11.38
CA VAL A 63 2.96 -0.23 10.65
C VAL A 63 3.78 -1.45 10.21
N ILE A 64 3.98 -1.59 8.90
CA ILE A 64 4.65 -2.71 8.26
C ILE A 64 5.82 -2.16 7.44
N ASN A 65 6.99 -2.77 7.57
CA ASN A 65 8.14 -2.49 6.70
C ASN A 65 8.47 -3.77 5.93
N ALA A 66 8.05 -3.84 4.67
CA ALA A 66 8.20 -5.00 3.81
C ALA A 66 9.41 -4.84 2.87
N TYR A 67 10.47 -5.60 3.14
CA TYR A 67 11.74 -5.53 2.39
C TYR A 67 11.69 -6.29 1.06
N SER A 68 10.91 -7.38 0.99
CA SER A 68 10.84 -8.29 -0.17
C SER A 68 10.12 -7.70 -1.40
N PHE A 69 9.44 -6.57 -1.25
CA PHE A 69 8.65 -5.93 -2.32
C PHE A 69 9.48 -5.11 -3.30
N LEU A 70 10.66 -4.65 -2.89
CA LEU A 70 11.34 -3.54 -3.55
C LEU A 70 11.87 -3.87 -4.95
N SER A 71 12.55 -5.01 -5.12
CA SER A 71 13.17 -5.31 -6.41
C SER A 71 12.13 -5.50 -7.52
N GLY A 72 10.96 -6.03 -7.18
CA GLY A 72 9.88 -6.26 -8.14
C GLY A 72 9.00 -5.04 -8.42
N LEU A 73 9.01 -4.00 -7.58
CA LEU A 73 8.12 -2.84 -7.76
C LEU A 73 8.80 -1.66 -8.50
N PHE A 74 10.12 -1.55 -8.42
CA PHE A 74 10.89 -0.39 -8.90
C PHE A 74 11.63 -0.68 -10.23
N ASP A 75 11.17 -1.67 -10.99
CA ASP A 75 11.78 -2.08 -12.25
C ASP A 75 11.32 -1.23 -13.45
N GLY A 76 10.39 -0.29 -13.21
CA GLY A 76 9.81 0.57 -14.23
C GLY A 76 8.67 -0.06 -15.04
N ASN A 77 8.16 -1.22 -14.65
CA ASN A 77 6.95 -1.82 -15.19
C ASN A 77 5.72 -1.46 -14.34
N VAL A 78 4.55 -1.80 -14.87
CA VAL A 78 3.28 -1.66 -14.15
C VAL A 78 3.04 -2.93 -13.34
N HIS A 79 2.80 -2.77 -12.03
CA HIS A 79 2.55 -3.85 -11.09
C HIS A 79 1.21 -3.71 -10.38
N GLN A 80 0.62 -4.85 -10.03
CA GLN A 80 -0.49 -4.92 -9.09
C GLN A 80 0.09 -5.01 -7.67
N VAL A 81 -0.14 -3.99 -6.86
CA VAL A 81 0.18 -3.98 -5.42
C VAL A 81 -1.12 -4.09 -4.65
N ALA A 82 -1.21 -5.04 -3.73
CA ALA A 82 -2.40 -5.21 -2.92
C ALA A 82 -2.10 -5.44 -1.43
N VAL A 83 -3.01 -4.97 -0.58
CA VAL A 83 -2.92 -5.08 0.88
C VAL A 83 -4.26 -5.56 1.42
N GLU A 84 -4.28 -6.80 1.91
CA GLU A 84 -5.43 -7.38 2.62
C GLU A 84 -5.31 -7.04 4.11
N ARG A 85 -6.41 -6.62 4.76
CA ARG A 85 -6.55 -6.61 6.22
C ARG A 85 -7.44 -7.76 6.64
N VAL A 86 -6.99 -8.55 7.60
CA VAL A 86 -7.79 -9.62 8.21
C VAL A 86 -7.93 -9.36 9.71
N VAL A 87 -9.17 -9.30 10.20
CA VAL A 87 -9.50 -9.22 11.62
C VAL A 87 -9.75 -10.62 12.18
N SER A 88 -9.28 -10.89 13.39
CA SER A 88 -9.51 -12.15 14.10
C SER A 88 -11.00 -12.38 14.38
N SER A 89 -11.39 -13.64 14.58
CA SER A 89 -12.80 -14.01 14.79
C SER A 89 -13.44 -13.38 16.02
N ASP A 90 -12.65 -13.08 17.05
CA ASP A 90 -13.09 -12.38 18.27
C ASP A 90 -13.11 -10.85 18.12
N GLY A 91 -12.66 -10.32 16.97
CA GLY A 91 -12.66 -8.90 16.69
C GLY A 91 -11.64 -8.09 17.48
N THR A 92 -10.62 -8.72 18.10
CA THR A 92 -9.64 -8.02 18.95
C THR A 92 -8.30 -7.78 18.27
N MET A 93 -7.97 -8.59 17.25
CA MET A 93 -6.68 -8.55 16.56
C MET A 93 -6.86 -8.31 15.06
N GLN A 94 -5.81 -7.77 14.44
CA GLN A 94 -5.69 -7.60 13.00
C GLN A 94 -4.32 -8.08 12.51
N LYS A 95 -4.27 -8.48 11.26
CA LYS A 95 -3.03 -8.68 10.50
C LYS A 95 -3.21 -8.15 9.09
N SER A 96 -2.09 -7.98 8.40
CA SER A 96 -2.06 -7.56 7.01
C SER A 96 -1.28 -8.55 6.14
N ARG A 97 -1.72 -8.70 4.90
CA ARG A 97 -1.02 -9.46 3.86
C ARG A 97 -0.78 -8.58 2.66
N LEU A 98 0.45 -8.61 2.16
CA LEU A 98 0.86 -7.79 1.04
C LEU A 98 1.15 -8.71 -0.16
N TYR A 99 0.61 -8.31 -1.31
CA TYR A 99 0.74 -9.03 -2.58
C TYR A 99 1.39 -8.16 -3.65
N LEU A 100 2.24 -8.78 -4.47
CA LEU A 100 2.78 -8.20 -5.70
C LEU A 100 2.41 -9.13 -6.84
N ASP A 101 1.68 -8.62 -7.83
CA ASP A 101 1.24 -9.34 -9.02
C ASP A 101 0.53 -10.67 -8.67
N GLY A 102 -0.40 -10.59 -7.71
CA GLY A 102 -1.17 -11.74 -7.23
C GLY A 102 -0.40 -12.70 -6.32
N VAL A 103 0.91 -12.51 -6.12
CA VAL A 103 1.74 -13.37 -5.27
C VAL A 103 1.85 -12.79 -3.87
N LEU A 104 1.55 -13.58 -2.83
CA LEU A 104 1.78 -13.20 -1.44
C LEU A 104 3.28 -13.05 -1.19
N LYS A 105 3.70 -11.87 -0.73
CA LYS A 105 5.11 -11.53 -0.49
C LYS A 105 5.42 -11.27 0.99
N TYR A 106 4.41 -10.95 1.78
CA TYR A 106 4.53 -10.71 3.21
C TYR A 106 3.19 -10.93 3.92
N GLU A 107 3.24 -11.50 5.13
CA GLU A 107 2.13 -11.60 6.08
C GLU A 107 2.64 -11.18 7.47
N SER A 108 1.94 -10.27 8.14
CA SER A 108 2.25 -9.92 9.53
C SER A 108 1.66 -10.91 10.52
N SER A 109 2.23 -10.96 11.72
CA SER A 109 1.58 -11.60 12.86
C SER A 109 0.36 -10.78 13.30
N PHE A 110 -0.59 -11.43 13.96
CA PHE A 110 -1.72 -10.71 14.57
C PHE A 110 -1.23 -9.72 15.62
N SER A 111 -1.78 -8.51 15.57
CA SER A 111 -1.56 -7.41 16.51
C SER A 111 -2.90 -6.87 16.98
N ALA A 112 -2.94 -6.14 18.10
CA ALA A 112 -4.19 -5.54 18.57
C ALA A 112 -4.78 -4.59 17.53
N ILE A 113 -6.11 -4.57 17.41
CA ILE A 113 -6.79 -3.61 16.53
C ILE A 113 -6.50 -2.19 16.99
N VAL A 114 -6.10 -1.34 16.04
CA VAL A 114 -6.02 0.10 16.22
C VAL A 114 -7.36 0.72 15.81
N ALA A 115 -7.78 1.78 16.50
CA ALA A 115 -9.01 2.49 16.16
C ALA A 115 -8.88 3.22 14.82
N TYR A 116 -10.00 3.35 14.11
CA TYR A 116 -10.06 4.14 12.88
C TYR A 116 -9.75 5.61 13.18
N PRO A 117 -9.04 6.32 12.30
CA PRO A 117 -8.96 7.77 12.39
C PRO A 117 -10.37 8.36 12.30
N ALA A 118 -10.63 9.40 13.10
CA ALA A 118 -11.97 9.99 13.22
C ALA A 118 -12.53 10.54 11.89
N ALA A 119 -11.66 10.98 10.98
CA ALA A 119 -12.01 11.40 9.63
C ALA A 119 -10.83 11.20 8.69
N ILE A 120 -11.10 11.04 7.40
CA ILE A 120 -10.07 11.14 6.34
C ILE A 120 -10.22 12.49 5.68
N THR A 121 -9.25 13.36 5.88
CA THR A 121 -9.23 14.73 5.35
C THR A 121 -8.18 14.92 4.26
N LEU A 122 -7.35 13.91 4.01
CA LEU A 122 -6.38 13.89 2.92
C LEU A 122 -6.39 12.51 2.23
N ALA A 123 -6.62 12.52 0.92
CA ALA A 123 -6.59 11.34 0.06
C ALA A 123 -5.79 11.68 -1.20
N ARG A 124 -4.60 11.08 -1.34
CA ARG A 124 -3.65 11.40 -2.42
C ARG A 124 -3.01 10.15 -3.00
N LEU A 125 -2.68 10.25 -4.29
CA LEU A 125 -1.93 9.25 -5.06
C LEU A 125 -0.73 9.98 -5.64
N GLY A 126 0.47 9.50 -5.38
CA GLY A 126 1.69 10.20 -5.76
C GLY A 126 1.78 11.58 -5.10
N ASP A 127 2.06 11.62 -3.79
CA ASP A 127 2.22 12.87 -3.05
C ASP A 127 3.67 13.04 -2.57
N ALA A 128 4.20 14.26 -2.70
CA ALA A 128 5.46 14.61 -2.08
C ALA A 128 5.23 14.81 -0.58
N GLU A 129 5.95 14.06 0.25
CA GLU A 129 6.07 14.48 1.64
C GLU A 129 6.80 15.82 1.64
N ILE A 130 6.23 16.88 2.23
CA ILE A 130 6.88 18.20 2.35
C ILE A 130 7.96 18.11 3.44
N THR A 131 8.85 17.13 3.35
CA THR A 131 10.07 17.05 4.16
C THR A 131 11.23 17.02 3.19
N THR A 132 12.11 18.00 3.31
CA THR A 132 13.22 18.30 2.38
C THR A 132 14.30 17.21 2.31
N THR A 133 14.10 16.08 2.99
CA THR A 133 15.07 15.00 3.17
C THR A 133 14.62 13.68 2.56
N SER A 134 13.37 13.55 2.13
CA SER A 134 12.87 12.30 1.55
C SER A 134 13.22 12.24 0.08
N LEU A 135 13.94 11.19 -0.32
CA LEU A 135 14.04 10.84 -1.74
C LEU A 135 12.63 10.58 -2.28
N SER A 136 12.49 10.81 -3.57
CA SER A 136 11.22 10.68 -4.23
C SER A 136 11.24 9.56 -5.26
N VAL A 137 10.08 9.07 -5.64
CA VAL A 137 9.90 8.13 -6.75
C VAL A 137 9.12 8.77 -7.88
N ASN A 138 9.41 8.32 -9.08
CA ASN A 138 8.66 8.65 -10.28
C ASN A 138 7.70 7.53 -10.65
N GLY A 139 6.72 7.83 -11.49
CA GLY A 139 5.81 6.82 -12.02
C GLY A 139 4.37 7.29 -12.15
N GLY A 140 3.44 6.35 -12.08
CA GLY A 140 2.02 6.61 -12.29
C GLY A 140 1.11 5.63 -11.56
N VAL A 141 -0.10 6.09 -11.26
CA VAL A 141 -1.19 5.26 -10.73
C VAL A 141 -2.25 5.10 -11.81
N TYR A 142 -2.61 3.86 -12.12
CA TYR A 142 -3.52 3.54 -13.23
C TYR A 142 -4.90 3.12 -12.75
N ARG A 143 -4.98 2.54 -11.54
CA ARG A 143 -6.22 2.04 -10.95
C ARG A 143 -6.06 1.88 -9.45
N CYS A 144 -7.13 2.16 -8.73
CA CYS A 144 -7.29 1.82 -7.32
C CYS A 144 -8.65 1.15 -7.12
N ARG A 145 -8.71 0.16 -6.22
CA ARG A 145 -9.94 -0.53 -5.83
C ARG A 145 -9.86 -0.92 -4.35
N LEU A 146 -11.02 -0.96 -3.71
CA LEU A 146 -11.22 -1.56 -2.40
C LEU A 146 -12.30 -2.63 -2.55
N ASP A 147 -11.98 -3.86 -2.15
CA ASP A 147 -12.93 -4.97 -2.09
C ASP A 147 -13.22 -5.32 -0.63
N ASP A 148 -14.50 -5.38 -0.25
CA ASP A 148 -14.92 -5.95 1.03
C ASP A 148 -15.06 -7.46 0.87
N LEU A 149 -14.07 -8.20 1.38
CA LEU A 149 -14.00 -9.66 1.24
C LEU A 149 -15.05 -10.38 2.10
N THR A 150 -15.75 -9.67 2.98
CA THR A 150 -16.88 -10.22 3.74
C THR A 150 -18.17 -10.29 2.94
N LEU A 151 -18.25 -9.59 1.81
CA LEU A 151 -19.44 -9.51 0.96
C LEU A 151 -19.34 -10.35 -0.32
N THR A 152 -18.25 -11.11 -0.48
CA THR A 152 -17.99 -11.96 -1.64
C THR A 152 -17.64 -13.38 -1.19
N SER A 153 -17.87 -14.35 -2.07
CA SER A 153 -17.38 -15.72 -1.88
C SER A 153 -15.91 -15.90 -2.30
N LYS A 154 -15.32 -14.91 -2.98
CA LYS A 154 -13.94 -14.95 -3.47
C LYS A 154 -12.97 -14.52 -2.39
N ASN A 155 -11.85 -15.24 -2.29
CA ASN A 155 -10.71 -14.83 -1.47
C ASN A 155 -9.82 -13.83 -2.22
N ALA A 156 -8.81 -13.29 -1.53
CA ALA A 156 -7.88 -12.31 -2.10
C ALA A 156 -7.18 -12.81 -3.37
N PHE A 157 -6.70 -14.06 -3.42
CA PHE A 157 -6.00 -14.60 -4.58
C PHE A 157 -6.91 -14.67 -5.82
N GLU A 158 -8.15 -15.09 -5.64
CA GLU A 158 -9.12 -15.15 -6.74
C GLU A 158 -9.43 -13.74 -7.27
N ILE A 159 -9.64 -12.78 -6.37
CA ILE A 159 -9.88 -11.37 -6.75
C ILE A 159 -8.68 -10.75 -7.47
N LEU A 160 -7.46 -11.01 -7.00
CA LEU A 160 -6.25 -10.48 -7.61
C LEU A 160 -6.00 -11.10 -8.98
N SER A 161 -6.20 -12.41 -9.13
CA SER A 161 -6.07 -13.11 -10.41
C SER A 161 -7.07 -12.60 -11.44
N ASP A 162 -8.33 -12.41 -11.05
CA ASP A 162 -9.35 -11.82 -11.93
C ASP A 162 -9.00 -10.39 -12.34
N ASP A 163 -8.49 -9.59 -11.42
CA ASP A 163 -8.12 -8.20 -11.69
C ASP A 163 -6.87 -8.11 -12.60
N ILE A 164 -5.90 -9.03 -12.49
CA ILE A 164 -4.79 -9.17 -13.45
C ILE A 164 -5.33 -9.49 -14.84
N ASN A 165 -6.23 -10.47 -14.95
CA ASN A 165 -6.81 -10.86 -16.24
C ASN A 165 -7.62 -9.73 -16.88
N LEU A 166 -8.34 -8.95 -16.05
CA LEU A 166 -9.09 -7.78 -16.51
C LEU A 166 -8.17 -6.66 -17.05
N VAL A 167 -7.01 -6.48 -16.43
CA VAL A 167 -6.10 -5.36 -16.69
C VAL A 167 -5.00 -5.69 -17.71
N ASN A 168 -4.74 -6.96 -17.98
CA ASN A 168 -3.67 -7.40 -18.87
C ASN A 168 -3.65 -6.62 -20.20
N GLY A 169 -2.51 -5.96 -20.48
CA GLY A 169 -2.29 -5.15 -21.67
C GLY A 169 -2.97 -3.77 -21.70
N ARG A 170 -3.64 -3.33 -20.63
CA ARG A 170 -4.34 -2.02 -20.59
C ARG A 170 -3.47 -0.86 -20.09
N TYR A 171 -2.41 -1.15 -19.35
CA TYR A 171 -1.53 -0.15 -18.75
C TYR A 171 -0.09 -0.32 -19.24
N SER A 172 0.63 0.80 -19.39
CA SER A 172 2.02 0.85 -19.86
C SER A 172 2.80 1.99 -19.20
#